data_AF-A0A844EPN7-F1
#
_entry.id   AF-A0A844EPN7-F1
#
_cell.length_a   1.000
_cell.length_b   1.000
_cell.length_c   1.000
_cell.angle_alpha   90.00
_cell.angle_beta   90.00
_cell.angle_gamma   90.00
#
_symmetry.space_group_name_H-M   'P 1'
#
loop_
_entity.id
_entity.type
_entity.pdbx_description
1 polymer ?
#
loop_
_entity_poly.entity_id
_entity_poly.type
_entity_poly.pdbx_seq_one_letter_code
_entity_poly.pdbx_strand_id
1 'polypeptide(L)'
;MKKIILGISIILSGFMLSACGSVDNLSSDTSNSSSSSTKTQLTGQTNTDYYQGVIKNGRYQTSKSRGVSVSQESNQFNIKGF
;
A
#
# COMPACT_ATOMS: atom_id res chain seq x y z
N MET A 1 -4.67 21.66 42.14
CA MET A 1 -3.52 20.78 41.81
C MET A 1 -3.92 19.63 40.87
N LYS A 2 -4.99 18.86 41.13
CA LYS A 2 -5.46 17.77 40.24
C LYS A 2 -5.90 18.21 38.82
N LYS A 3 -6.50 19.40 38.68
CA LYS A 3 -6.97 19.95 37.39
C LYS A 3 -5.84 20.45 36.48
N ILE A 4 -4.70 20.81 37.06
CA ILE A 4 -3.50 21.27 36.33
C ILE A 4 -2.73 20.04 35.79
N ILE A 5 -2.65 18.97 36.60
CA ILE A 5 -2.06 17.68 36.19
C ILE A 5 -2.84 17.04 35.03
N LEU A 6 -4.18 17.14 35.04
CA LEU A 6 -5.02 16.62 33.94
C LEU A 6 -4.83 17.39 32.63
N GLY A 7 -4.59 18.71 32.71
CA GLY A 7 -4.33 19.57 31.54
C GLY A 7 -2.98 19.29 30.86
N ILE A 8 -1.94 19.00 31.65
CA ILE A 8 -0.60 18.68 31.13
C ILE A 8 -0.59 17.33 30.38
N SER A 9 -1.36 16.34 30.84
CA SER A 9 -1.44 15.02 30.21
C SER A 9 -2.07 15.04 28.80
N ILE A 10 -2.94 16.01 28.51
CA ILE A 10 -3.62 16.13 27.22
C ILE A 10 -2.75 16.84 26.17
N ILE A 11 -1.83 17.70 26.62
CA ILE A 11 -0.88 18.41 25.74
C ILE A 11 0.26 17.47 25.33
N LEU A 12 0.70 16.57 26.22
CA LEU A 12 1.77 15.62 25.95
C LEU A 12 1.36 14.51 24.94
N SER A 13 0.09 14.15 24.90
CA SER A 13 -0.46 13.18 23.94
C SER A 13 -0.67 13.77 22.54
N GLY A 14 -0.85 15.10 22.43
CA GLY A 14 -0.89 15.80 21.14
C GLY A 14 0.47 15.86 20.43
N PHE A 15 1.57 15.98 21.19
CA PHE A 15 2.93 16.03 20.62
C PHE A 15 3.45 14.68 20.12
N MET A 16 2.94 13.57 20.64
CA MET A 16 3.33 12.22 20.18
C MET A 16 2.71 11.83 18.84
N LEU A 17 1.63 12.48 18.40
CA LEU A 17 1.02 12.21 17.09
C LEU A 17 1.82 12.84 15.93
N SER A 18 2.51 13.96 16.18
CA SER A 18 3.43 14.58 15.22
C SER A 18 4.70 13.76 14.93
N ALA A 19 5.05 12.78 15.76
CA ALA A 19 6.17 11.87 15.51
C ALA A 19 5.84 10.75 14.52
N CYS A 20 4.56 10.51 14.20
CA CYS A 20 4.14 9.70 13.06
C CYS A 20 3.96 10.54 11.78
N GLY A 21 4.26 11.85 11.85
CA GLY A 21 4.12 12.78 10.74
C GLY A 21 5.32 12.85 9.79
N SER A 22 6.42 12.17 10.08
CA SER A 22 7.58 12.07 9.18
C SER A 22 7.96 10.61 9.01
N VAL A 23 7.42 10.01 7.96
CA VAL A 23 7.83 8.72 7.40
C VAL A 23 9.00 8.89 6.41
N ASP A 24 9.78 9.97 6.51
CA ASP A 24 10.88 10.26 5.58
C ASP A 24 12.05 9.27 5.67
N ASN A 25 12.01 8.29 6.59
CA ASN A 25 13.01 7.23 6.69
C ASN A 25 12.40 5.83 6.93
N LEU A 26 11.29 5.50 6.25
CA LEU A 26 10.84 4.11 6.14
C LEU A 26 11.34 3.49 4.83
N SER A 27 12.51 2.85 4.91
CA SER A 27 13.11 1.98 3.89
C SER A 27 13.29 2.54 2.49
N SER A 28 14.53 2.96 2.27
CA SER A 28 15.31 2.90 1.04
C SER A 28 15.05 1.64 0.19
N ASP A 29 14.07 1.66 -0.71
CA ASP A 29 14.14 0.91 -1.98
C ASP A 29 13.07 1.36 -3.00
N THR A 30 13.18 2.57 -3.54
CA THR A 30 12.62 2.87 -4.87
C THR A 30 13.34 4.10 -5.44
N SER A 31 14.49 3.86 -6.07
CA SER A 31 14.96 4.74 -7.12
C SER A 31 13.92 4.75 -8.25
N ASN A 32 13.13 5.82 -8.37
CA ASN A 32 12.56 6.11 -9.68
C ASN A 32 12.47 7.61 -9.93
N SER A 33 13.50 8.06 -10.64
CA SER A 33 13.68 9.37 -11.23
C SER A 33 12.40 9.89 -11.89
N SER A 34 12.09 11.14 -11.60
CA SER A 34 11.15 11.99 -12.31
C SER A 34 11.52 12.11 -13.79
N SER A 35 10.67 11.61 -14.68
CA SER A 35 10.53 12.13 -16.05
C SER A 35 9.18 11.73 -16.66
N SER A 36 8.70 12.62 -17.52
CA SER A 36 7.36 12.75 -18.10
C SER A 36 6.86 11.51 -18.87
N SER A 37 5.53 11.36 -18.90
CA SER A 37 4.71 10.45 -19.74
C SER A 37 4.81 8.94 -19.48
N THR A 38 3.78 8.39 -18.83
CA THR A 38 3.54 6.95 -18.56
C THR A 38 4.30 6.34 -17.38
N LYS A 39 4.04 6.85 -16.17
CA LYS A 39 4.60 6.33 -14.91
C LYS A 39 4.14 4.89 -14.68
N THR A 40 5.03 3.93 -14.96
CA THR A 40 4.87 2.53 -14.54
C THR A 40 5.53 2.38 -13.17
N GLN A 41 4.83 1.74 -12.25
CA GLN A 41 5.25 1.50 -10.87
C GLN A 41 4.98 0.03 -10.54
N LEU A 42 5.82 -0.57 -9.70
CA LEU A 42 5.61 -1.93 -9.21
C LEU A 42 4.84 -1.90 -7.88
N THR A 43 4.06 -2.94 -7.59
CA THR A 43 3.47 -3.11 -6.26
C THR A 43 4.52 -3.68 -5.32
N GLY A 44 4.40 -3.37 -4.02
CA GLY A 44 5.21 -4.05 -3.00
C GLY A 44 5.03 -5.57 -3.06
N GLN A 45 6.04 -6.30 -2.60
CA GLN A 45 6.05 -7.76 -2.56
C GLN A 45 5.82 -8.22 -1.11
N THR A 46 4.83 -9.09 -0.91
CA THR A 46 4.51 -9.61 0.43
C THR A 46 5.31 -10.87 0.78
N ASN A 47 5.70 -11.67 -0.22
CA ASN A 47 6.51 -12.89 -0.05
C ASN A 47 7.30 -13.20 -1.34
N THR A 48 8.19 -14.20 -1.30
CA THR A 48 9.01 -14.62 -2.45
C THR A 48 8.26 -15.46 -3.49
N ASP A 49 7.08 -15.96 -3.15
CA ASP A 49 6.31 -16.89 -3.99
C ASP A 49 5.54 -16.18 -5.12
N TYR A 50 5.30 -14.87 -4.98
CA TYR A 50 4.53 -14.09 -5.93
C TYR A 50 5.34 -12.95 -6.55
N TYR A 51 5.11 -12.73 -7.84
CA TYR A 51 5.66 -11.57 -8.55
C TYR A 51 4.98 -10.27 -8.11
N GLN A 52 5.75 -9.18 -8.21
CA GLN A 52 5.23 -7.83 -8.05
C GLN A 52 4.23 -7.50 -9.17
N GLY A 53 3.12 -6.89 -8.80
CA GLY A 53 2.13 -6.37 -9.75
C GLY A 53 2.59 -5.05 -10.39
N VAL A 54 1.86 -4.62 -11.42
CA VAL A 54 2.18 -3.39 -12.16
C VAL A 54 1.05 -2.39 -12.04
N ILE A 55 1.40 -1.16 -11.65
CA ILE A 55 0.56 0.03 -11.69
C ILE A 55 1.04 0.87 -12.86
N LYS A 56 0.14 1.18 -13.80
CA LYS A 56 0.42 2.07 -14.93
C LYS A 56 -0.51 3.27 -14.83
N ASN A 57 0.06 4.47 -14.90
CA ASN A 57 -0.71 5.73 -14.84
C ASN A 57 -1.59 5.83 -13.58
N GLY A 58 -1.05 5.38 -12.44
CA GLY A 58 -1.76 5.42 -11.15
C GLY A 58 -2.86 4.37 -11.00
N ARG A 59 -3.01 3.41 -11.93
CA ARG A 59 -4.01 2.34 -11.87
C ARG A 59 -3.37 0.97 -11.99
N TYR A 60 -3.86 0.00 -11.21
CA TYR A 60 -3.43 -1.38 -11.34
C TYR A 60 -3.79 -1.93 -12.72
N GLN A 61 -2.83 -2.62 -13.35
CA GLN A 61 -3.03 -3.21 -14.66
C GLN A 61 -3.83 -4.51 -14.53
N THR A 62 -5.11 -4.43 -14.86
CA THR A 62 -6.00 -5.59 -14.84
C THR A 62 -5.87 -6.43 -16.11
N SER A 63 -6.14 -7.73 -16.02
CA SER A 63 -6.27 -8.60 -17.20
C SER A 63 -7.30 -8.05 -18.19
N LYS A 64 -7.03 -8.19 -19.49
CA LYS A 64 -7.99 -7.89 -20.58
C LYS A 64 -9.23 -8.79 -20.54
N SER A 65 -9.11 -9.98 -19.92
CA SER A 65 -10.18 -10.97 -19.75
C SER A 65 -10.66 -11.07 -18.30
N ARG A 66 -10.57 -9.99 -17.52
CA ARG A 66 -10.99 -9.98 -16.11
C ARG A 66 -12.44 -10.48 -15.96
N GLY A 67 -12.63 -11.49 -15.11
CA GLY A 67 -13.96 -12.08 -14.83
C GLY A 67 -14.32 -13.31 -15.67
N VAL A 68 -13.57 -13.61 -16.73
CA VAL A 68 -13.81 -14.78 -17.59
C VAL A 68 -13.61 -16.10 -16.83
N SER A 69 -12.61 -16.20 -15.94
CA SER A 69 -12.41 -17.40 -15.13
C SER A 69 -13.54 -17.65 -14.13
N VAL A 70 -14.10 -16.58 -13.55
CA VAL A 70 -15.21 -16.67 -12.57
C VAL A 70 -16.54 -17.04 -13.24
N SER A 71 -16.71 -16.68 -14.51
CA SER A 71 -17.92 -17.03 -15.27
C SER A 71 -17.89 -18.44 -15.84
N GLN A 72 -16.70 -19.01 -16.09
CA GLN A 72 -16.54 -20.37 -16.61
C GLN A 72 -16.45 -21.42 -15.50
N GLU A 73 -15.82 -21.11 -14.38
CA GLU A 73 -15.60 -22.06 -13.28
C GLU A 73 -16.42 -21.68 -12.05
N SER A 74 -17.35 -22.56 -11.65
CA SER A 74 -18.17 -22.36 -10.44
C SER A 74 -17.38 -22.65 -9.16
N ASN A 75 -16.40 -23.58 -9.23
CA ASN A 75 -15.56 -23.93 -8.09
C ASN A 75 -14.35 -22.98 -7.99
N GLN A 76 -14.34 -22.15 -6.95
CA GLN A 76 -13.26 -21.18 -6.70
C GLN A 76 -11.89 -21.83 -6.45
N PHE A 77 -11.84 -23.08 -6.01
CA PHE A 77 -10.58 -23.80 -5.83
C PHE A 77 -9.95 -24.18 -7.17
N ASN A 78 -10.75 -24.48 -8.19
CA ASN A 78 -10.24 -24.71 -9.55
C ASN A 78 -9.56 -23.44 -10.10
N ILE A 79 -10.14 -22.27 -9.82
CA ILE A 79 -9.58 -20.97 -10.26
C ILE A 79 -8.25 -20.66 -9.56
N LYS A 80 -8.06 -21.12 -8.32
CA LYS A 80 -6.79 -20.91 -7.57
C LYS A 80 -5.72 -21.94 -7.88
N GLY A 81 -6.12 -23.14 -8.30
CA GLY A 81 -5.20 -24.23 -8.64
C GLY A 81 -4.67 -24.19 -10.07
N PHE A 82 -5.33 -23.42 -10.96
CA PHE A 82 -4.87 -23.12 -12.31
C PHE A 82 -3.72 -22.11 -12.31
#